data_AF-A0A1F9CMV5-F1
#
_entry.id   AF-A0A1F9CMV5-F1
#
_cell.length_a   1.000
_cell.length_b   1.000
_cell.length_c   1.000
_cell.angle_alpha   90.00
_cell.angle_beta   90.00
_cell.angle_gamma   90.00
#
_symmetry.space_group_name_H-M   'P 1'
#
loop_
_entity.id
_entity.type
_entity.pdbx_description
1 polymer ?
#
loop_
_entity_poly.entity_id
_entity_poly.type
_entity_poly.pdbx_seq_one_letter_code
_entity_poly.pdbx_strand_id
1 'polypeptide(L)' 'MQEKAISPQRGNTMNMEVIPEAREMLAYLLNHEDQMSEWEQNFTSNMTYWLRVRKKEPDQIQLMMLSVIYNRLKKPD' A
#
# COMPACT_ATOMS: atom_id res chain seq x y z
N MET A 1 -12.97 5.10 -50.17
CA MET A 1 -12.59 5.78 -48.90
C MET A 1 -12.13 4.69 -47.95
N GLN A 2 -10.88 4.69 -47.50
CA GLN A 2 -10.36 3.70 -46.54
C GLN A 2 -10.67 4.18 -45.12
N GLU A 3 -11.38 3.36 -44.36
CA GLU A 3 -11.66 3.58 -42.95
C GLU A 3 -10.35 3.43 -42.15
N LYS A 4 -9.88 4.55 -41.58
CA LYS A 4 -8.78 4.54 -40.61
C LYS A 4 -9.30 3.91 -39.31
N ALA A 5 -8.92 2.67 -39.06
CA ALA A 5 -9.11 2.03 -37.77
C ALA A 5 -8.39 2.82 -36.68
N ILE A 6 -9.17 3.37 -35.75
CA ILE A 6 -8.67 4.00 -34.53
C ILE A 6 -8.10 2.87 -33.67
N SER A 7 -6.77 2.84 -33.49
CA SER A 7 -6.15 1.98 -32.48
C SER A 7 -6.52 2.51 -31.10
N PRO A 8 -7.18 1.72 -30.22
CA PRO A 8 -7.22 2.06 -28.82
C PRO A 8 -5.81 1.84 -28.29
N GLN A 9 -5.13 2.93 -27.91
CA GLN A 9 -3.89 2.83 -27.15
C GLN A 9 -4.22 2.05 -25.87
N ARG A 10 -3.79 0.79 -25.85
CA ARG A 10 -3.84 -0.09 -24.69
C ARG A 10 -3.32 0.70 -23.50
N GLY A 11 -4.16 0.85 -22.48
CA GLY A 11 -3.75 1.40 -21.21
C GLY A 11 -2.48 0.69 -20.77
N ASN A 12 -1.45 1.48 -20.45
CA ASN A 12 -0.34 1.03 -19.65
C ASN A 12 -0.95 0.51 -18.33
N THR A 13 -1.24 -0.79 -18.26
CA THR A 13 -1.23 -1.50 -16.99
C THR A 13 0.22 -1.44 -16.53
N MET A 14 0.54 -0.34 -15.82
CA MET A 14 1.69 -0.33 -14.94
C MET A 14 1.46 -1.53 -14.02
N ASN A 15 2.20 -2.60 -14.27
CA ASN A 15 2.49 -3.61 -13.26
C ASN A 15 3.20 -2.82 -12.15
N MET A 16 2.42 -2.18 -11.27
CA MET A 16 2.93 -1.65 -10.02
C MET A 16 3.25 -2.89 -9.22
N GLU A 17 4.48 -3.37 -9.40
CA GLU A 17 5.09 -4.32 -8.48
C GLU A 17 4.82 -3.78 -7.08
N VAL A 18 4.21 -4.64 -6.27
CA VAL A 18 3.90 -4.31 -4.89
C VAL A 18 5.16 -3.77 -4.25
N ILE A 19 5.12 -2.55 -3.73
CA ILE A 19 6.31 -1.96 -3.11
C ILE A 19 6.66 -2.86 -1.92
N PRO A 20 7.78 -3.61 -1.97
CA PRO A 20 8.10 -4.61 -0.96
C PRO A 20 8.12 -4.01 0.45
N GLU A 21 8.52 -2.75 0.53
CA GLU A 21 8.53 -1.91 1.72
C GLU A 21 7.17 -1.87 2.44
N ALA A 22 6.05 -1.73 1.72
CA ALA A 22 4.73 -1.68 2.32
C ALA A 22 4.34 -3.00 3.00
N ARG A 23 4.74 -4.13 2.40
CA ARG A 23 4.49 -5.46 2.98
C ARG A 23 5.28 -5.67 4.25
N GLU A 24 6.55 -5.25 4.24
CA GLU A 24 7.44 -5.36 5.40
C GLU A 24 6.97 -4.48 6.56
N MET A 25 6.61 -3.22 6.28
CA MET A 25 6.05 -2.31 7.28
C MET A 25 4.76 -2.87 7.87
N LEU A 26 3.82 -3.32 7.04
CA LEU A 26 2.57 -3.91 7.52
C LEU A 26 2.80 -5.16 8.37
N ALA A 27 3.71 -6.04 7.97
CA ALA A 27 4.03 -7.23 8.76
C ALA A 27 4.61 -6.86 10.13
N TYR A 28 5.48 -5.86 10.20
CA TYR A 28 6.00 -5.34 11.46
C TYR A 28 4.88 -4.75 12.33
N LEU A 29 4.05 -3.88 11.76
CA LEU A 29 2.97 -3.20 12.49
C LEU A 29 1.95 -4.18 13.06
N LEU A 30 1.58 -5.23 12.31
CA LEU A 30 0.67 -6.27 12.78
C LEU A 30 1.23 -7.08 13.97
N ASN A 31 2.55 -7.19 14.10
CA ASN A 31 3.18 -7.84 15.25
C ASN A 31 3.33 -6.93 16.47
N HIS A 32 3.03 -5.63 16.33
CA HIS A 32 3.14 -4.61 17.38
C HIS A 32 1.81 -3.83 17.52
N GLU A 33 0.69 -4.50 17.26
CA GLU A 33 -0.64 -3.90 17.24
C GLU A 33 -1.03 -3.32 18.60
N ASP A 34 -0.56 -3.94 19.69
CA ASP A 34 -0.73 -3.51 21.07
C ASP A 34 -0.08 -2.16 21.39
N GLN A 35 0.88 -1.71 20.57
CA GLN A 35 1.59 -0.44 20.72
C GLN A 35 1.02 0.67 19.82
N MET A 36 -0.01 0.36 19.03
CA MET A 36 -0.70 1.31 18.17
C MET A 36 -1.92 1.89 18.85
N SER A 37 -2.24 3.14 18.54
CA SER A 37 -3.55 3.72 18.84
C SER A 37 -4.65 3.02 18.03
N GLU A 38 -5.90 3.10 18.49
CA GLU A 38 -7.06 2.51 17.79
C GLU A 38 -7.14 2.97 16.33
N TRP A 39 -6.85 4.24 16.06
CA TRP A 39 -6.84 4.77 14.69
C TRP A 39 -5.76 4.10 13.82
N GLU A 40 -4.56 3.89 14.36
CA GLU A 40 -3.44 3.25 13.64
C GLU A 40 -3.69 1.76 13.41
N GLN A 41 -4.31 1.06 14.37
CA GLN A 41 -4.75 -0.33 14.22
C GLN A 41 -5.76 -0.44 13.07
N ASN A 42 -6.77 0.43 13.06
CA ASN A 42 -7.78 0.47 12.00
C ASN A 42 -7.17 0.80 10.63
N PHE A 43 -6.25 1.76 10.57
CA PHE A 43 -5.54 2.10 9.34
C PHE A 43 -4.72 0.90 8.83
N THR A 44 -3.90 0.28 9.68
CA THR A 44 -3.04 -0.88 9.34
C THR A 44 -3.88 -2.08 8.89
N SER A 45 -5.00 -2.34 9.56
CA SER A 45 -5.95 -3.40 9.19
C SER A 45 -6.58 -3.16 7.82
N ASN A 46 -7.03 -1.92 7.55
CA ASN A 46 -7.57 -1.54 6.24
C ASN A 46 -6.51 -1.68 5.14
N MET A 47 -5.30 -1.22 5.38
CA MET A 47 -4.19 -1.36 4.43
C MET A 47 -3.86 -2.82 4.15
N THR A 48 -3.87 -3.67 5.18
CA THR A 48 -3.68 -5.12 5.04
C THR A 48 -4.78 -5.75 4.19
N TYR A 49 -6.04 -5.41 4.42
CA TYR A 49 -7.17 -5.88 3.61
C TYR A 49 -7.03 -5.43 2.15
N TRP A 50 -6.70 -4.16 1.90
CA TRP A 50 -6.58 -3.61 0.55
C TRP A 50 -5.45 -4.30 -0.23
N LEU A 51 -4.29 -4.47 0.41
CA LEU A 51 -3.13 -5.08 -0.23
C LEU A 51 -3.31 -6.58 -0.46
N ARG A 52 -3.81 -7.32 0.54
CA ARG A 52 -3.91 -8.79 0.48
C ARG A 52 -5.13 -9.28 -0.28
N VAL A 53 -6.29 -8.67 -0.05
CA VAL A 53 -7.58 -9.13 -0.60
C VAL A 53 -7.92 -8.37 -1.88
N ARG A 54 -7.84 -7.04 -1.85
CA ARG A 54 -8.23 -6.21 -3.01
C ARG A 54 -7.12 -6.09 -4.05
N LYS A 55 -5.91 -6.56 -3.76
CA LYS A 55 -4.71 -6.44 -4.61
C LYS A 55 -4.50 -4.99 -5.05
N LYS A 56 -4.80 -4.05 -4.16
CA LYS A 56 -4.67 -2.61 -4.40
C LYS A 56 -3.47 -2.10 -3.63
N GLU A 57 -2.55 -1.47 -4.36
CA GLU A 57 -1.37 -0.86 -3.78
C GLU A 57 -1.71 0.41 -3.01
N PRO A 58 -0.99 0.70 -1.91
CA PRO A 58 -1.05 2.01 -1.27
C PRO A 58 -0.61 3.11 -2.23
N ASP A 59 -1.30 4.24 -2.17
CA ASP A 59 -0.77 5.47 -2.76
C ASP A 59 0.36 6.08 -1.91
N GLN A 60 0.98 7.14 -2.42
CA GLN A 60 2.11 7.79 -1.75
C GLN A 60 1.77 8.33 -0.35
N ILE A 61 0.55 8.82 -0.13
CA ILE A 61 0.11 9.32 1.18
C ILE A 61 -0.05 8.14 2.14
N GLN A 62 -0.64 7.05 1.68
CA GLN A 62 -0.81 5.83 2.47
C GLN A 62 0.54 5.20 2.84
N LEU A 63 1.51 5.19 1.92
CA LEU A 63 2.89 4.76 2.20
C LEU A 63 3.56 5.65 3.24
N MET A 64 3.43 6.97 3.09
CA MET A 64 4.00 7.93 4.05
C MET A 64 3.41 7.71 5.45
N MET A 65 2.08 7.51 5.55
CA MET A 65 1.42 7.23 6.82
C MET A 65 1.89 5.91 7.43
N LEU A 66 2.01 4.85 6.63
CA LEU A 66 2.59 3.57 7.08
C LEU A 66 4.01 3.76 7.63
N SER A 67 4.84 4.52 6.93
CA SER A 67 6.22 4.82 7.34
C SER A 67 6.28 5.60 8.66
N VAL A 68 5.41 6.58 8.86
CA VAL A 68 5.33 7.35 10.12
C VAL A 68 5.04 6.43 11.31
N ILE A 69 4.03 5.56 11.19
CA ILE A 69 3.66 4.64 12.27
C ILE A 69 4.80 3.64 12.51
N TYR A 70 5.34 3.07 11.43
CA TYR A 70 6.44 2.11 11.49
C TYR A 70 7.67 2.69 12.19
N ASN A 71 8.13 3.87 11.78
CA ASN A 71 9.32 4.50 12.35
C ASN A 71 9.12 4.88 13.83
N ARG A 72 7.92 5.31 14.21
CA ARG A 72 7.59 5.59 15.62
C ARG A 72 7.73 4.32 16.47
N LEU A 73 7.24 3.18 15.98
CA LEU A 73 7.29 1.91 16.73
C LEU A 73 8.66 1.24 16.70
N LYS A 74 9.41 1.38 15.61
CA LYS A 74 10.72 0.74 15.48
C LYS A 74 11.73 1.29 16.49
N LYS A 75 11.62 2.58 16.84
CA LYS A 75 12.62 3.40 17.55
C LYS A 75 14.02 3.31 16.90
N PRO A 76 14.81 4.39 16.89
CA PRO A 76 16.24 4.26 16.70
C PRO A 76 16.83 3.71 18.01
N ASP A 77 17.67 2.67 17.91
CA ASP A 77 18.59 2.29 18.99
C ASP A 77 19.45 3.49 19.42
#